data_AF-U1N3X6-F1
#
_entry.id   AF-U1N3X6-F1
#
_cell.length_a   1.000
_cell.length_b   1.000
_cell.length_c   1.000
_cell.angle_alpha   90.00
_cell.angle_beta   90.00
_cell.angle_gamma   90.00
#
_symmetry.space_group_name_H-M   'P 1'
#
loop_
_entity.id
_entity.type
_entity.pdbx_description
1 polymer ?
#
loop_
_entity_poly.entity_id
_entity_poly.type
_entity_poly.pdbx_seq_one_letter_code
_entity_poly.pdbx_strand_id
1 'polypeptide(L)' 'MRVVLRSSDFEEREISEQTIANTLGIPDPEPDDTYVRMFVTKQVRQQNIRSERTWSAGVFDDDNRLLYTSRPVTATDE' A
#
# COMPACT_ATOMS: atom_id res chain seq x y z
N MET A 1 3.90 -6.83 -10.56
CA MET A 1 3.48 -6.54 -9.17
C MET A 1 2.49 -5.38 -9.11
N ARG A 2 1.55 -5.41 -8.15
CA ARG A 2 0.53 -4.37 -7.94
C ARG A 2 0.29 -4.10 -6.46
N VAL A 3 0.05 -2.83 -6.11
CA VAL A 3 -0.35 -2.42 -4.76
C VAL A 3 -1.84 -2.14 -4.76
N VAL A 4 -2.58 -2.83 -3.90
CA VAL A 4 -4.01 -2.60 -3.69
C VAL A 4 -4.21 -1.95 -2.33
N LEU A 5 -4.87 -0.80 -2.32
CA LEU A 5 -5.35 -0.14 -1.12
C LEU A 5 -6.81 -0.53 -0.89
N ARG A 6 -7.13 -0.96 0.32
CA ARG A 6 -8.47 -1.41 0.70
C ARG A 6 -8.89 -0.86 2.05
N SER A 7 -10.09 -0.30 2.13
CA SER A 7 -10.73 0.06 3.40
C SER A 7 -11.44 -1.14 4.05
N SER A 8 -11.59 -1.11 5.38
CA SER A 8 -12.35 -2.11 6.15
C SER A 8 -13.80 -2.27 5.67
N ASP A 9 -14.40 -1.17 5.22
CA ASP A 9 -15.82 -1.06 4.91
C ASP A 9 -16.14 -1.20 3.42
N PHE A 10 -15.15 -1.63 2.63
CA PHE A 10 -15.16 -1.86 1.17
C PHE A 10 -14.87 -0.64 0.28
N GLU A 11 -13.76 -0.75 -0.45
CA GLU A 11 -13.38 -0.07 -1.70
C GLU A 11 -11.96 -0.56 -2.05
N GLU A 12 -11.72 -1.02 -3.29
CA GLU A 12 -10.38 -1.40 -3.76
C GLU A 12 -9.84 -0.32 -4.71
N ARG A 13 -8.61 0.13 -4.43
CA ARG A 13 -7.89 1.06 -5.29
C ARG A 13 -6.54 0.45 -5.66
N GLU A 14 -6.32 0.26 -6.95
CA GLU A 14 -5.07 -0.31 -7.48
C GLU A 14 -4.04 0.78 -7.82
N ILE A 15 -2.77 0.50 -7.54
CA ILE A 15 -1.58 1.27 -7.92
C ILE A 15 -0.59 0.29 -8.55
N SER A 16 -0.13 0.57 -9.78
CA SER A 16 0.78 -0.30 -10.53
C SER A 16 2.27 -0.05 -10.23
N GLU A 17 3.13 -1.03 -10.53
CA GLU A 17 4.59 -0.90 -10.52
C GLU A 17 5.11 0.34 -11.24
N GLN A 18 4.61 0.63 -12.44
CA GLN A 18 5.07 1.79 -13.20
C GLN A 18 4.87 3.09 -12.41
N THR A 19 3.74 3.20 -11.68
CA THR A 19 3.48 4.36 -10.82
C THR A 19 4.44 4.40 -9.63
N ILE A 20 4.72 3.24 -9.04
CA ILE A 20 5.66 3.09 -7.91
C ILE A 20 7.08 3.49 -8.36
N ALA A 21 7.56 2.92 -9.46
CA ALA A 21 8.86 3.23 -10.07
C ALA A 21 9.00 4.71 -10.41
N ASN A 22 7.97 5.31 -11.04
CA ASN A 22 7.97 6.74 -11.36
C ASN A 22 7.99 7.63 -10.11
N THR A 23 7.32 7.21 -9.03
CA THR A 23 7.23 8.00 -7.78
C THR A 23 8.48 7.86 -6.92
N LEU A 24 9.04 6.65 -6.85
CA LEU A 24 10.20 6.33 -6.03
C LEU A 24 11.54 6.56 -6.75
N GLY A 25 11.54 6.59 -8.09
CA GLY A 25 12.75 6.65 -8.90
C GLY A 25 13.53 5.32 -8.93
N ILE A 26 12.87 4.20 -8.60
CA ILE A 26 13.51 2.89 -8.48
C ILE A 26 13.07 2.03 -9.67
N PRO A 27 13.99 1.61 -10.54
CA PRO A 27 13.68 0.64 -11.59
C PRO A 27 13.50 -0.74 -10.95
N ASP A 28 12.37 -1.39 -11.26
CA ASP A 28 12.01 -2.74 -10.79
C ASP A 28 12.02 -2.91 -9.26
N PRO A 29 11.08 -2.25 -8.55
CA PRO A 29 11.09 -2.20 -7.10
C PRO A 29 10.66 -3.54 -6.47
N GLU A 30 11.52 -4.13 -5.63
CA GLU A 30 11.17 -5.35 -4.90
C GLU A 30 10.09 -5.09 -3.83
N PRO A 31 9.13 -6.01 -3.62
CA PRO A 31 8.01 -5.82 -2.70
C PRO A 31 8.43 -5.57 -1.25
N ASP A 32 9.54 -6.17 -0.84
CA ASP A 32 10.10 -6.09 0.49
C ASP A 32 11.15 -4.98 0.63
N ASP A 33 11.44 -4.24 -0.44
CA ASP A 33 12.31 -3.07 -0.43
C ASP A 33 11.76 -2.00 0.54
N THR A 34 12.68 -1.36 1.27
CA THR A 34 12.37 -0.29 2.23
C THR A 34 11.58 0.85 1.59
N TYR A 35 11.88 1.23 0.35
CA TYR A 35 11.20 2.31 -0.36
C TYR A 35 9.77 1.95 -0.74
N VAL A 36 9.52 0.70 -1.16
CA VAL A 36 8.15 0.20 -1.42
C VAL A 36 7.34 0.19 -0.13
N ARG A 37 7.92 -0.34 0.96
CA ARG A 37 7.27 -0.33 2.29
C ARG A 37 6.93 1.08 2.74
N MET A 38 7.84 2.05 2.56
CA MET A 38 7.61 3.46 2.88
C MET A 38 6.52 4.09 2.01
N PHE A 39 6.54 3.83 0.70
CA PHE A 39 5.51 4.31 -0.22
C PHE A 39 4.12 3.80 0.18
N VAL A 40 4.01 2.49 0.37
CA VAL A 40 2.79 1.82 0.78
C VAL A 40 2.26 2.41 2.10
N THR A 41 3.13 2.54 3.11
CA THR A 41 2.76 3.12 4.41
C THR A 41 2.32 4.58 4.28
N LYS A 42 3.00 5.36 3.44
CA LYS A 42 2.61 6.75 3.15
C LYS A 42 1.25 6.84 2.47
N GLN A 43 0.97 5.98 1.48
CA GLN A 43 -0.33 5.95 0.80
C GLN A 43 -1.44 5.58 1.77
N VAL A 44 -1.26 4.51 2.56
CA VAL A 44 -2.19 4.11 3.62
C VAL A 44 -2.46 5.28 4.56
N ARG A 45 -1.42 5.94 5.08
CA ARG A 45 -1.58 7.09 5.97
C ARG A 45 -2.32 8.25 5.31
N GLN A 46 -2.02 8.56 4.04
CA GLN A 46 -2.70 9.62 3.31
C GLN A 46 -4.20 9.32 3.10
N GLN A 47 -4.55 8.07 2.77
CA GLN A 47 -5.96 7.69 2.63
C GLN A 47 -6.70 7.74 3.96
N ASN A 48 -6.09 7.26 5.05
CA ASN A 48 -6.65 7.37 6.40
C ASN A 48 -6.79 8.83 6.88
N ILE A 49 -5.95 9.77 6.42
CA ILE A 49 -6.11 11.20 6.75
C ILE A 49 -7.26 11.82 5.94
N ARG A 50 -7.45 11.38 4.69
CA ARG A 50 -8.46 11.92 3.77
C ARG A 50 -9.85 11.29 3.94
N SER A 51 -9.94 10.18 4.67
CA SER A 51 -11.14 9.37 4.83
C SER A 51 -11.32 9.03 6.30
N GLU A 52 -12.56 9.01 6.79
CA GLU A 52 -12.86 8.53 8.15
C GLU A 52 -12.74 7.00 8.31
N ARG A 53 -12.32 6.29 7.25
CA ARG A 53 -12.20 4.83 7.21
C ARG A 53 -10.77 4.35 7.47
N THR A 54 -10.66 3.13 7.98
CA THR A 54 -9.36 2.45 8.13
C THR A 54 -8.95 1.78 6.82
N TRP A 55 -7.97 2.36 6.13
CA TRP A 55 -7.36 1.82 4.91
C TRP A 55 -6.16 0.94 5.23
N SER A 56 -5.97 -0.13 4.47
CA SER A 56 -4.80 -1.02 4.48
C SER A 56 -4.26 -1.19 3.06
N ALA A 57 -3.04 -1.69 2.93
CA ALA A 57 -2.44 -1.99 1.64
C ALA A 57 -1.97 -3.45 1.57
N GLY A 58 -2.04 -4.02 0.36
CA GLY A 58 -1.38 -5.27 -0.01
C GLY A 58 -0.57 -5.08 -1.28
N VAL A 59 0.61 -5.67 -1.34
CA VAL A 59 1.44 -5.80 -2.53
C VAL A 59 1.28 -7.22 -3.06
N PHE A 60 0.95 -7.38 -4.33
CA PHE A 60 0.68 -8.66 -4.99
C PHE A 60 1.59 -8.85 -6.20
N ASP A 61 2.05 -10.08 -6.45
CA ASP A 61 2.69 -10.44 -7.72
C ASP A 61 1.67 -10.50 -8.89
N ASP A 62 2.17 -10.83 -10.07
CA ASP A 62 1.36 -10.96 -11.29
C ASP A 62 0.40 -12.16 -11.26
N ASP A 63 0.69 -13.15 -10.40
CA ASP A 63 -0.17 -14.31 -10.13
C ASP A 63 -1.22 -14.03 -9.03
N ASN A 64 -1.36 -12.76 -8.61
CA ASN A 64 -2.26 -12.32 -7.54
C ASN A 64 -1.98 -12.92 -6.17
N ARG A 65 -0.74 -13.33 -5.90
CA ARG A 65 -0.31 -13.77 -4.58
C ARG A 65 0.13 -12.59 -3.75
N LEU A 66 -0.36 -12.51 -2.52
CA LEU A 66 0.02 -11.47 -1.57
C LEU A 66 1.47 -11.68 -1.13
N LEU A 67 2.31 -10.68 -1.37
CA LEU A 67 3.73 -10.67 -1.00
C LEU A 67 3.97 -9.88 0.30
N TYR A 68 3.29 -8.75 0.45
CA TYR A 68 3.45 -7.85 1.59
C TYR A 68 2.12 -7.17 1.94
N THR A 69 1.88 -6.89 3.22
CA THR A 69 0.74 -6.08 3.65
C THR A 69 1.15 -5.05 4.69
N SER A 70 0.57 -3.86 4.59
CA SER A 70 0.72 -2.79 5.57
C SER A 70 -0.65 -2.38 6.07
N ARG A 71 -0.79 -2.32 7.39
CA ARG A 71 -1.98 -1.80 8.07
C ARG A 71 -1.56 -0.54 8.81
N PRO A 72 -2.43 0.48 8.88
CA PRO A 72 -2.18 1.62 9.72
C PRO A 72 -2.11 1.10 11.15
N VAL A 73 -1.14 1.58 11.91
CA VAL A 73 -1.18 1.42 13.35
C VAL A 73 -2.33 2.33 13.79
N THR A 74 -3.53 1.77 13.92
CA THR A 74 -4.55 2.37 14.78
C THR A 74 -3.87 2.51 16.12
N ALA A 75 -3.72 3.75 16.59
CA ALA A 75 -3.38 3.97 17.99
C ALA A 75 -4.44 3.20 18.77
N THR A 76 -4.06 2.03 19.28
CA THR A 76 -4.92 1.27 20.18
C THR A 76 -4.96 2.14 21.42
N ASP A 77 -6.15 2.60 21.81
CA ASP A 77 -6.39 3.24 23.08
C ASP A 77 -5.70 2.42 24.19
N GLU A 78 -4.64 2.97 24.78
CA GLU A 78 -4.17 2.64 26.13
C GLU A 78 -4.82 3.61 27.13
#